data_AF-A0AA41YJX5-F1
#
_entry.id   AF-A0AA41YJX5-F1
#
_cell.length_a   1.000
_cell.length_b   1.000
_cell.length_c   1.000
_cell.angle_alpha   90.00
_cell.angle_beta   90.00
_cell.angle_gamma   90.00
#
_symmetry.space_group_name_H-M   'P 1'
#
loop_
_entity.id
_entity.type
_entity.pdbx_description
1 polymer ?
#
loop_
_entity_poly.entity_id
_entity_poly.type
_entity_poly.pdbx_seq_one_letter_code
_entity_poly.pdbx_strand_id
1 'polypeptide(L)'
;MTSARAFRRFAFTFGGVVPVLYVVALFRDIALFTVYPSLGLVMLGTHHSRDVADPALGFLAPEMYWYGWTATATLGGLAAGLAATLVPDRWTQRLGSVWVWVLPLLGILGCVYFELPWFRR
;
A
#
# COMPACT_ATOMS: atom_id res chain seq x y z
N MET A 1 9.08 -2.29 30.37
CA MET A 1 7.64 -2.52 30.09
C MET A 1 7.02 -1.54 29.08
N THR A 2 7.47 -0.28 29.01
CA THR A 2 6.97 0.76 28.08
C THR A 2 7.29 0.46 26.61
N SER A 3 8.53 0.04 26.30
CA SER A 3 8.94 -0.30 24.91
C SER A 3 8.08 -1.42 24.29
N ALA A 4 7.78 -2.49 25.03
CA ALA A 4 6.94 -3.59 24.53
C ALA A 4 5.51 -3.15 24.22
N ARG A 5 4.93 -2.22 25.01
CA ARG A 5 3.60 -1.67 24.72
C ARG A 5 3.62 -0.76 23.50
N ALA A 6 4.65 0.08 23.36
CA ALA A 6 4.82 0.96 22.21
C ALA A 6 5.00 0.14 20.91
N PHE A 7 5.87 -0.88 20.93
CA PHE A 7 6.08 -1.78 19.79
C PHE A 7 4.79 -2.49 19.39
N ARG A 8 4.02 -3.00 20.35
CA ARG A 8 2.74 -3.66 20.08
C ARG A 8 1.75 -2.71 19.40
N ARG A 9 1.66 -1.44 19.84
CA ARG A 9 0.81 -0.43 19.18
C ARG A 9 1.27 -0.13 17.76
N PHE A 10 2.56 0.03 17.57
CA PHE A 10 3.16 0.21 16.26
C PHE A 10 2.79 -0.96 15.34
N ALA A 11 3.07 -2.19 15.75
CA ALA A 11 2.87 -3.39 14.94
C ALA A 11 1.41 -3.59 14.53
N PHE A 12 0.46 -3.44 15.47
CA PHE A 12 -0.97 -3.56 15.14
C PHE A 12 -1.46 -2.46 14.21
N THR A 13 -1.03 -1.21 14.45
CA THR A 13 -1.44 -0.09 13.60
C THR A 13 -0.83 -0.23 12.20
N PHE A 14 0.47 -0.50 12.12
CA PHE A 14 1.17 -0.72 10.86
C PHE A 14 0.53 -1.87 10.07
N GLY A 15 0.36 -3.03 10.69
CA GLY A 15 -0.22 -4.21 10.04
C GLY A 15 -1.67 -4.04 9.60
N GLY A 16 -2.47 -3.25 10.32
CA GLY A 16 -3.86 -2.97 9.94
C GLY A 16 -3.99 -1.88 8.88
N VAL A 17 -3.14 -0.84 8.94
CA VAL A 17 -3.23 0.33 8.06
C VAL A 17 -2.60 0.07 6.69
N VAL A 18 -1.49 -0.68 6.61
CA VAL A 18 -0.80 -0.92 5.34
C VAL A 18 -1.70 -1.58 4.28
N PRO A 19 -2.46 -2.65 4.57
CA PRO A 19 -3.35 -3.27 3.57
C PRO A 19 -4.44 -2.31 3.09
N VAL A 20 -5.01 -1.50 3.99
CA VAL A 20 -6.03 -0.50 3.65
C VAL A 20 -5.44 0.57 2.74
N LEU A 21 -4.29 1.13 3.11
CA LEU A 21 -3.62 2.15 2.31
C LEU A 21 -3.15 1.59 0.97
N TYR A 22 -2.77 0.32 0.89
CA TYR A 22 -2.43 -0.34 -0.37
C TYR A 22 -3.63 -0.39 -1.30
N VAL A 23 -4.80 -0.84 -0.81
CA VAL A 23 -6.03 -0.86 -1.62
C VAL A 23 -6.45 0.56 -2.02
N VAL A 24 -6.29 1.56 -1.15
CA VAL A 24 -6.55 2.96 -1.49
C VAL A 24 -5.56 3.47 -2.55
N ALA A 25 -4.27 3.17 -2.42
CA ALA A 25 -3.24 3.55 -3.40
C ALA A 25 -3.50 2.89 -4.75
N LEU A 26 -3.92 1.63 -4.77
CA LEU A 26 -4.35 0.91 -5.96
C LEU A 26 -5.59 1.55 -6.60
N PHE A 27 -6.62 1.82 -5.81
CA PHE A 27 -7.89 2.38 -6.32
C PHE A 27 -7.74 3.82 -6.84
N ARG A 28 -6.87 4.62 -6.20
CA ARG A 28 -6.61 6.02 -6.56
C ARG A 28 -5.41 6.19 -7.48
N ASP A 29 -4.74 5.10 -7.79
CA ASP A 29 -3.53 5.04 -8.60
C ASP A 29 -2.39 5.96 -8.12
N ILE A 30 -2.10 5.89 -6.82
CA ILE A 30 -1.09 6.73 -6.15
C ILE A 30 0.18 5.90 -5.92
N ALA A 31 0.99 5.78 -6.96
CA ALA A 31 2.30 5.17 -6.90
C ALA A 31 3.35 6.20 -6.48
N LEU A 32 4.16 5.90 -5.46
CA LEU A 32 5.28 6.76 -5.08
C LEU A 32 6.32 6.85 -6.21
N PHE A 33 6.47 5.77 -6.97
CA PHE A 33 7.31 5.68 -8.15
C PHE A 33 6.78 4.59 -9.09
N THR A 34 7.09 4.72 -10.37
CA THR A 34 6.77 3.76 -11.42
C THR A 34 8.06 3.11 -11.92
N VAL A 35 8.09 1.78 -11.99
CA VAL A 35 9.24 1.02 -12.49
C VAL A 35 8.99 0.57 -13.92
N TYR A 36 9.95 0.82 -14.81
CA TYR A 36 9.97 0.35 -16.19
C TYR A 36 11.13 -0.66 -16.35
N PRO A 37 10.90 -1.96 -16.08
CA PRO A 37 11.96 -2.97 -15.99
C PRO A 37 12.69 -3.18 -17.32
N SER A 38 11.99 -3.13 -18.44
CA SER A 38 12.57 -3.26 -19.79
C SER A 38 13.48 -2.10 -20.17
N LEU A 39 13.27 -0.92 -19.59
CA LEU A 39 14.09 0.27 -19.78
C LEU A 39 15.14 0.46 -18.68
N GLY A 40 15.05 -0.30 -17.58
CA GLY A 40 15.88 -0.12 -16.39
C GLY A 40 15.65 1.22 -15.67
N LEU A 41 14.47 1.83 -15.85
CA LEU A 41 14.16 3.17 -15.33
C LEU A 41 13.20 3.12 -14.14
N VAL A 42 13.38 4.05 -13.21
CA VAL A 42 12.44 4.32 -12.12
C VAL A 42 12.07 5.80 -12.18
N MET A 43 10.79 6.08 -12.36
CA MET A 43 10.26 7.45 -12.37
C MET A 43 9.53 7.74 -11.07
N LEU A 44 9.71 8.93 -10.52
CA LEU A 44 9.03 9.35 -9.29
C LEU A 44 7.57 9.71 -9.61
N GLY A 45 6.63 9.17 -8.84
CA GLY A 45 5.19 9.34 -9.07
C GLY A 45 4.58 8.31 -10.02
N THR A 46 3.26 8.41 -10.20
CA THR A 46 2.49 7.60 -11.15
C THR A 46 2.68 8.17 -12.55
N HIS A 47 3.27 7.39 -13.44
CA HIS A 47 3.42 7.72 -14.85
C HIS A 47 2.81 6.63 -15.71
N HIS A 48 1.92 6.99 -16.63
CA HIS A 48 1.42 6.05 -17.62
C HIS A 48 2.30 6.03 -18.85
N SER A 49 2.51 4.84 -19.42
CA SER A 49 3.26 4.62 -20.65
C SER A 49 2.68 5.45 -21.81
N ARG A 50 1.36 5.72 -21.78
CA ARG A 50 0.67 6.59 -22.74
C ARG A 50 1.04 8.08 -22.62
N ASP A 51 1.55 8.51 -21.46
CA ASP A 51 1.94 9.89 -21.22
C ASP A 51 3.38 10.17 -21.66
N VAL A 52 4.20 9.12 -21.82
CA VAL A 52 5.66 9.23 -22.04
C VAL A 52 6.11 8.62 -23.37
N ALA A 53 5.38 7.64 -23.91
CA ALA A 53 5.73 6.96 -25.16
C ALA A 53 4.54 6.89 -26.13
N ASP A 54 4.85 6.88 -27.44
CA ASP A 54 3.88 6.64 -28.50
C ASP A 54 3.10 5.34 -28.20
N PRO A 55 1.75 5.31 -28.27
CA PRO A 55 0.93 4.13 -27.96
C PRO A 55 1.38 2.83 -28.63
N ALA A 56 2.04 2.93 -29.80
CA ALA A 56 2.63 1.79 -30.51
C ALA A 56 3.83 1.16 -29.79
N LEU A 57 4.50 1.89 -28.90
CA LEU A 57 5.68 1.47 -28.13
C LEU A 57 5.35 1.04 -26.69
N GLY A 58 4.08 1.08 -26.27
CA GLY A 58 3.66 0.72 -24.90
C GLY A 58 4.01 -0.71 -24.47
N PHE A 59 4.21 -1.63 -25.42
CA PHE A 59 4.70 -2.99 -25.14
C PHE A 59 6.16 -3.04 -24.68
N LEU A 60 6.98 -2.06 -25.10
CA LEU A 60 8.41 -2.01 -24.79
C LEU A 60 8.69 -1.47 -23.39
N ALA A 61 7.70 -0.91 -22.70
CA ALA A 61 7.85 -0.29 -21.39
C ALA A 61 6.71 -0.74 -20.44
N PRO A 62 6.66 -2.02 -20.02
CA PRO A 62 5.62 -2.48 -19.10
C PRO A 62 5.76 -1.75 -17.76
N GLU A 63 4.80 -0.90 -17.45
CA GLU A 63 4.72 -0.16 -16.18
C GLU A 63 4.43 -1.10 -15.00
N MET A 64 5.29 -1.08 -13.98
CA MET A 64 5.11 -1.83 -12.73
C MET A 64 4.85 -0.87 -11.56
N TYR A 65 3.57 -0.57 -11.33
CA TYR A 65 3.12 0.33 -10.25
C TYR A 65 3.08 -0.30 -8.87
N TRP A 66 3.00 -1.62 -8.78
CA TRP A 66 2.80 -2.32 -7.50
C TRP A 66 3.93 -2.04 -6.49
N TYR A 67 5.16 -1.84 -6.96
CA TYR A 67 6.27 -1.39 -6.10
C TYR A 67 6.02 0.00 -5.52
N GLY A 68 5.55 0.94 -6.35
CA GLY A 68 5.18 2.29 -5.95
C GLY A 68 4.01 2.33 -5.00
N TRP A 69 2.95 1.56 -5.25
CA TRP A 69 1.80 1.45 -4.34
C TRP A 69 2.22 0.84 -2.99
N THR A 70 3.09 -0.18 -3.02
CA THR A 70 3.65 -0.77 -1.78
C THR A 70 4.45 0.26 -1.00
N ALA A 71 5.27 1.06 -1.67
CA ALA A 71 6.04 2.12 -1.04
C ALA A 71 5.14 3.21 -0.43
N THR A 72 4.13 3.69 -1.15
CA THR A 72 3.12 4.63 -0.63
C THR A 72 2.45 4.07 0.62
N ALA A 73 1.96 2.83 0.55
CA ALA A 73 1.22 2.19 1.64
C ALA A 73 2.11 1.95 2.88
N THR A 74 3.35 1.50 2.68
CA THR A 74 4.29 1.26 3.78
C THR A 74 4.76 2.56 4.43
N LEU A 75 5.00 3.63 3.68
CA LEU A 75 5.31 4.95 4.25
C LEU A 75 4.14 5.51 5.07
N GLY A 76 2.92 5.44 4.53
CA GLY A 76 1.73 5.86 5.25
C GLY A 76 1.47 5.01 6.50
N GLY A 77 1.67 3.70 6.39
CA GLY A 77 1.58 2.77 7.53
C GLY A 77 2.64 3.02 8.59
N LEU A 78 3.88 3.34 8.18
CA LEU A 78 4.97 3.71 9.08
C LEU A 78 4.62 4.99 9.84
N ALA A 79 4.15 6.03 9.14
CA ALA A 79 3.73 7.28 9.77
C ALA A 79 2.58 7.06 10.77
N ALA A 80 1.56 6.29 10.39
CA ALA A 80 0.45 5.93 11.28
C ALA A 80 0.89 5.10 12.49
N GLY A 81 1.77 4.12 12.27
CA GLY A 81 2.33 3.27 13.32
C GLY A 81 3.13 4.07 14.34
N LEU A 82 3.99 4.98 13.87
CA LEU A 82 4.76 5.88 14.74
C LEU A 82 3.83 6.80 15.53
N ALA A 83 2.83 7.41 14.88
CA ALA A 83 1.84 8.24 15.56
C ALA A 83 1.09 7.46 16.66
N ALA A 84 0.74 6.20 16.41
CA ALA A 84 0.06 5.34 17.39
C ALA A 84 0.89 5.04 18.64
N THR A 85 2.23 5.09 18.56
CA THR A 85 3.08 4.94 19.76
C THR A 85 2.88 6.09 20.76
N LEU A 86 2.49 7.27 20.28
CA LEU A 86 2.28 8.48 21.06
C LEU A 86 0.85 8.57 21.63
N VAL A 87 -0.09 7.74 21.16
CA VAL A 87 -1.51 7.78 21.55
C VAL A 87 -1.77 7.06 22.89
N PRO A 88 -2.61 7.61 23.80
CA PRO A 88 -2.94 6.98 25.08
C PRO A 88 -3.68 5.62 24.97
N ASP A 89 -3.44 4.72 25.93
CA ASP A 89 -3.97 3.33 25.99
C ASP A 89 -5.50 3.20 25.84
N ARG A 90 -6.25 4.22 26.29
CA ARG A 90 -7.72 4.26 26.27
C ARG A 90 -8.33 4.13 24.86
N TRP A 91 -7.61 4.51 23.81
CA TRP A 91 -8.10 4.42 22.43
C TRP A 91 -7.74 3.09 21.75
N THR A 92 -6.64 2.45 22.16
CA THR A 92 -6.12 1.23 21.52
C THR A 92 -6.78 -0.05 22.02
N GLN A 93 -7.38 -0.06 23.21
CA GLN A 93 -8.05 -1.24 23.76
C GLN A 93 -9.40 -1.58 23.09
N ARG A 94 -10.06 -0.60 22.42
CA ARG A 94 -11.37 -0.80 21.78
C ARG A 94 -11.30 -1.30 20.33
N LEU A 95 -10.18 -1.09 19.64
CA LEU A 95 -9.94 -1.59 18.27
C LEU A 95 -9.49 -3.06 18.32
N GLY A 96 -10.31 -3.88 18.97
CA GLY A 96 -9.99 -5.22 19.45
C GLY A 96 -9.51 -6.20 18.40
N SER A 97 -9.06 -7.36 18.89
CA SER A 97 -8.45 -8.47 18.14
C SER A 97 -9.16 -8.84 16.82
N VAL A 98 -10.47 -8.59 16.70
CA VAL A 98 -11.23 -8.84 15.46
C VAL A 98 -10.80 -7.90 14.33
N TRP A 99 -10.61 -6.60 14.60
CA TRP A 99 -10.20 -5.62 13.59
C TRP A 99 -8.81 -5.90 13.01
N VAL A 100 -7.93 -6.50 13.83
CA VAL A 100 -6.59 -6.94 13.41
C VAL A 100 -6.67 -8.01 12.31
N TRP A 101 -7.73 -8.81 12.27
CA TRP A 101 -7.96 -9.83 11.24
C TRP A 101 -8.82 -9.31 10.09
N VAL A 102 -9.83 -8.50 10.39
CA VAL A 102 -10.75 -7.95 9.39
C VAL A 102 -10.03 -7.03 8.41
N LEU A 103 -9.14 -6.15 8.88
CA LEU A 103 -8.46 -5.18 8.01
C LEU A 103 -7.53 -5.85 6.97
N PRO A 104 -6.65 -6.81 7.33
CA PRO A 104 -5.87 -7.55 6.34
C PRO A 104 -6.74 -8.37 5.39
N LEU A 105 -7.79 -9.04 5.89
CA LEU A 105 -8.69 -9.83 5.05
C LEU A 105 -9.41 -8.96 4.02
N LEU A 106 -9.92 -7.80 4.43
CA LEU A 106 -10.51 -6.83 3.52
C LEU A 106 -9.49 -6.29 2.52
N GLY A 107 -8.24 -6.06 2.95
CA GLY A 107 -7.13 -5.70 2.06
C GLY A 107 -6.90 -6.75 0.98
N ILE A 108 -6.78 -8.02 1.36
CA ILE A 108 -6.61 -9.15 0.44
C ILE A 108 -7.79 -9.25 -0.53
N LEU A 109 -9.02 -9.20 -0.02
CA LEU A 109 -10.23 -9.24 -0.86
C LEU A 109 -10.28 -8.05 -1.85
N GLY A 110 -9.87 -6.86 -1.39
CA GLY A 110 -9.74 -5.67 -2.22
C GLY A 110 -8.74 -5.89 -3.36
N CYS A 111 -7.52 -6.36 -3.05
CA CYS A 111 -6.51 -6.66 -4.07
C CYS A 111 -7.03 -7.67 -5.09
N VAL A 112 -7.60 -8.80 -4.63
CA VAL A 112 -8.17 -9.82 -5.52
C VAL A 112 -9.25 -9.21 -6.42
N TYR A 113 -10.16 -8.40 -5.88
CA TYR A 113 -11.21 -7.76 -6.65
C TYR A 113 -10.66 -6.81 -7.74
N PHE A 114 -9.67 -5.98 -7.39
CA PHE A 114 -9.06 -5.04 -8.34
C PHE A 114 -8.13 -5.72 -9.35
N GLU A 115 -7.53 -6.85 -9.01
CA GLU A 115 -6.66 -7.62 -9.89
C GLU A 115 -7.44 -8.61 -10.77
N LEU A 116 -8.69 -8.95 -10.43
CA LEU A 116 -9.54 -9.86 -11.19
C LEU A 116 -9.61 -9.57 -12.71
N PRO A 117 -9.68 -8.30 -13.17
CA PRO A 117 -9.67 -7.97 -14.60
C PRO A 117 -8.42 -8.44 -15.34
N TRP A 118 -7.27 -8.59 -14.66
CA TRP A 118 -6.05 -9.11 -15.27
C TRP A 118 -6.16 -10.59 -15.63
N PHE A 119 -6.87 -11.38 -14.83
CA PHE A 119 -7.05 -12.82 -15.06
C PHE A 119 -8.17 -13.17 -16.04
N ARG A 120 -9.02 -12.19 -16.37
CA ARG A 120 -10.16 -12.36 -17.30
C ARG A 120 -9.84 -11.91 -18.74
N ARG A 121 -8.64 -11.38 -18.97
CA ARG A 121 -8.12 -11.00 -20.29
C ARG A 121 -7.21 -12.09 -20.82
#